data_AF-A0A8C0VJC8-F1
#
_entry.id   AF-A0A8C0VJC8-F1
#
_cell.length_a   1.000
_cell.length_b   1.000
_cell.length_c   1.000
_cell.angle_alpha   90.00
_cell.angle_beta   90.00
_cell.angle_gamma   90.00
#
_symmetry.space_group_name_H-M   'P 1'
#
loop_
_entity.id
_entity.type
_entity.pdbx_description
1 polymer ?
#
loop_
_entity_poly.entity_id
_entity_poly.type
_entity_poly.pdbx_seq_one_letter_code
_entity_poly.pdbx_strand_id
1 'polypeptide(L)'
;MLFGSDTCTAAEAEIVHTWSWSEQWGLWAGKAPVEHRQSTANFPALDLNFPDLLGQAELPGACRSRSSVDDFPPEASLKATSLLFFFPVKRDVQENDEEAVQVKEQSILELGSLLAKTGQAEELGGLLKYVRPFLNSISKAKAARLVRSLLDLFLDMEAATGQEVDLCLECIEWAKSEKRTFLRQALEARLVSLYFDTKRYQEALQLGSQLLRELKKMDDKALLVEVQLLESKTYHALSNLPKARAALTSARTTANAIYCPPKLQAALDMQSGIIHAAEEKDWKTAYSYFYEAFEGNDSIDNPKAITALKYMLLCKIMLNSPEDVQALVSGKLALRYAGRQTEALKCVAQASKNRSLADFEKALTDYKVELRDDPIINTHLAKLYDNLLEQNLIRVIEPFSRVQAEVERKLSQMILDKKFHGILDQGEGVLIIFDEPPVDKTYEAALETIQNMSKVVDSLYNKAKKLT
;
A
#
# COMPACT_ATOMS: atom_id res chain seq x y z
N MET A 1 52.94 29.23 13.22
CA MET A 1 54.39 29.48 13.19
C MET A 1 55.04 28.31 12.48
N LEU A 2 55.98 28.63 11.56
CA LEU A 2 56.90 27.77 10.78
C LEU A 2 56.45 27.28 9.37
N PHE A 3 57.15 27.86 8.36
CA PHE A 3 57.44 27.46 6.96
C PHE A 3 56.27 27.15 5.99
N GLY A 4 56.24 27.51 4.70
CA GLY A 4 57.23 28.03 3.76
C GLY A 4 57.26 27.19 2.46
N SER A 5 56.75 27.76 1.35
CA SER A 5 57.04 27.51 -0.09
C SER A 5 56.75 26.16 -0.81
N ASP A 6 55.83 26.25 -1.79
CA ASP A 6 55.96 26.04 -3.25
C ASP A 6 56.26 24.68 -3.93
N THR A 7 55.59 24.55 -5.10
CA THR A 7 55.83 23.74 -6.32
C THR A 7 55.33 22.28 -6.35
N CYS A 8 55.01 21.62 -7.46
CA CYS A 8 54.45 21.87 -8.82
C CYS A 8 54.42 20.47 -9.52
N THR A 9 53.75 20.32 -10.68
CA THR A 9 53.80 19.20 -11.68
C THR A 9 53.00 17.89 -11.37
N ALA A 10 51.92 17.56 -12.10
CA ALA A 10 51.79 16.95 -13.46
C ALA A 10 52.09 15.43 -13.44
N ALA A 11 51.11 14.53 -13.64
CA ALA A 11 50.49 14.06 -14.90
C ALA A 11 51.10 12.73 -15.41
N GLU A 12 50.27 11.68 -15.54
CA GLU A 12 50.41 10.41 -16.32
C GLU A 12 49.32 9.43 -15.79
N ALA A 13 48.49 8.65 -16.50
CA ALA A 13 48.04 8.44 -17.88
C ALA A 13 46.69 7.64 -17.74
N GLU A 14 45.58 7.89 -18.45
CA GLU A 14 45.17 7.33 -19.77
C GLU A 14 45.44 5.81 -19.94
N ILE A 15 44.53 4.89 -20.31
CA ILE A 15 43.51 4.85 -21.39
C ILE A 15 42.65 3.54 -21.30
N VAL A 16 41.34 3.66 -21.54
CA VAL A 16 40.43 2.88 -22.44
C VAL A 16 40.29 1.35 -22.30
N HIS A 17 39.04 0.85 -22.21
CA HIS A 17 38.39 0.03 -23.25
C HIS A 17 36.94 -0.39 -22.91
N THR A 18 35.99 0.31 -23.53
CA THR A 18 34.67 -0.20 -23.91
C THR A 18 34.82 -1.32 -24.93
N TRP A 19 34.12 -2.44 -24.76
CA TRP A 19 33.99 -3.49 -25.77
C TRP A 19 32.54 -3.68 -26.18
N SER A 20 32.32 -3.35 -27.45
CA SER A 20 31.18 -3.74 -28.29
C SER A 20 31.30 -5.24 -28.59
N TRP A 21 30.17 -5.96 -28.63
CA TRP A 21 30.08 -7.23 -29.33
C TRP A 21 28.83 -7.24 -30.24
N SER A 22 29.08 -7.04 -31.52
CA SER A 22 28.29 -7.58 -32.63
C SER A 22 29.23 -8.36 -33.55
N GLU A 23 28.70 -9.41 -34.19
CA GLU A 23 29.25 -10.20 -35.30
C GLU A 23 29.97 -11.52 -34.98
N GLN A 24 29.21 -12.62 -35.10
CA GLN A 24 29.33 -13.68 -36.12
C GLN A 24 28.01 -14.48 -35.96
N TRP A 25 27.18 -14.76 -36.96
CA TRP A 25 27.44 -15.54 -38.16
C TRP A 25 26.51 -15.08 -39.28
N GLY A 26 27.09 -14.74 -40.43
CA GLY A 26 26.37 -14.72 -41.71
C GLY A 26 26.40 -16.10 -42.35
N LEU A 27 25.31 -16.50 -43.01
CA LEU A 27 25.30 -17.25 -44.27
C LEU A 27 23.84 -17.46 -44.73
N TRP A 28 23.63 -17.22 -46.03
CA TRP A 28 22.41 -17.34 -46.85
C TRP A 28 21.59 -16.07 -47.11
N ALA A 29 22.18 -15.21 -47.94
CA ALA A 29 21.43 -14.36 -48.87
C ALA A 29 21.04 -15.18 -50.11
N GLY A 30 19.79 -15.11 -50.54
CA GLY A 30 19.34 -15.77 -51.76
C GLY A 30 17.98 -15.29 -52.25
N LYS A 31 18.01 -14.21 -53.05
CA LYS A 31 17.01 -13.79 -54.06
C LYS A 31 15.67 -13.21 -53.59
N ALA A 32 15.54 -11.90 -53.80
CA ALA A 32 14.28 -11.34 -54.33
C ALA A 32 14.11 -11.78 -55.81
N PRO A 33 12.86 -11.90 -56.27
CA PRO A 33 12.43 -10.90 -57.25
C PRO A 33 11.00 -10.38 -57.01
N VAL A 34 10.83 -9.15 -57.50
CA VAL A 34 9.58 -8.44 -57.74
C VAL A 34 8.77 -9.16 -58.81
N GLU A 35 7.47 -9.39 -58.61
CA GLU A 35 6.49 -9.41 -59.71
C GLU A 35 5.05 -9.20 -59.24
N HIS A 36 4.32 -8.40 -60.02
CA HIS A 36 2.90 -8.12 -59.94
C HIS A 36 2.02 -9.38 -60.06
N ARG A 37 0.89 -9.44 -59.32
CA ARG A 37 -0.41 -9.82 -59.91
C ARG A 37 -1.61 -9.55 -58.99
N GLN A 38 -2.63 -8.99 -59.61
CA GLN A 38 -4.03 -8.95 -59.17
C GLN A 38 -4.59 -10.37 -59.04
N SER A 39 -5.50 -10.60 -58.08
CA SER A 39 -6.87 -11.10 -58.31
C SER A 39 -7.49 -11.81 -57.09
N THR A 40 -8.69 -11.33 -56.72
CA THR A 40 -9.91 -12.11 -56.41
C THR A 40 -9.97 -13.12 -55.26
N ALA A 41 -10.92 -12.82 -54.36
CA ALA A 41 -12.08 -13.64 -53.99
C ALA A 41 -12.13 -14.38 -52.63
N ASN A 42 -13.33 -14.22 -52.05
CA ASN A 42 -14.11 -15.12 -51.18
C ASN A 42 -13.80 -15.21 -49.69
N PHE A 43 -14.74 -14.70 -48.89
CA PHE A 43 -15.38 -15.46 -47.81
C PHE A 43 -16.89 -15.14 -47.74
N PRO A 44 -17.75 -16.09 -47.32
CA PRO A 44 -19.15 -16.17 -47.74
C PRO A 44 -20.15 -15.52 -46.77
N ALA A 45 -21.30 -15.17 -47.33
CA ALA A 45 -22.50 -14.72 -46.64
C ALA A 45 -23.32 -15.89 -46.09
N LEU A 46 -24.01 -15.65 -44.97
CA LEU A 46 -25.14 -16.42 -44.47
C LEU A 46 -26.37 -15.51 -44.54
N ASP A 47 -27.32 -15.92 -45.38
CA ASP A 47 -28.67 -15.36 -45.53
C ASP A 47 -29.54 -15.58 -44.30
N LEU A 48 -30.56 -14.73 -44.12
CA LEU A 48 -31.98 -15.12 -44.05
C LEU A 48 -32.90 -13.89 -43.87
N ASN A 49 -33.51 -13.45 -45.00
CA ASN A 49 -34.89 -12.99 -45.29
C ASN A 49 -35.84 -12.53 -44.14
N PHE A 50 -36.67 -11.47 -44.24
CA PHE A 50 -37.84 -11.16 -45.14
C PHE A 50 -38.51 -9.83 -44.64
N PRO A 51 -39.57 -9.23 -45.25
CA PRO A 51 -39.75 -8.55 -46.55
C PRO A 51 -40.19 -7.05 -46.46
N ASP A 52 -40.24 -6.42 -47.63
CA ASP A 52 -40.80 -5.10 -47.99
C ASP A 52 -42.27 -4.82 -47.59
N LEU A 53 -42.58 -3.53 -47.39
CA LEU A 53 -43.85 -2.92 -47.81
C LEU A 53 -43.68 -1.40 -48.05
N LEU A 54 -43.88 -1.02 -49.32
CA LEU A 54 -43.99 0.34 -49.86
C LEU A 54 -45.26 1.06 -49.39
N GLY A 55 -45.21 2.39 -49.25
CA GLY A 55 -46.40 3.25 -49.17
C GLY A 55 -46.08 4.73 -49.01
N GLN A 56 -46.51 5.54 -49.97
CA GLN A 56 -46.16 6.96 -50.18
C GLN A 56 -47.02 7.95 -49.37
N ALA A 57 -46.47 9.16 -49.23
CA ALA A 57 -47.11 10.49 -49.39
C ALA A 57 -47.48 11.37 -48.15
N GLU A 58 -47.10 12.64 -48.32
CA GLU A 58 -47.62 13.92 -47.76
C GLU A 58 -47.01 14.54 -46.46
N LEU A 59 -46.46 15.75 -46.64
CA LEU A 59 -46.18 16.81 -45.64
C LEU A 59 -47.44 17.70 -45.45
N PRO A 60 -47.53 18.67 -44.50
CA PRO A 60 -46.59 19.06 -43.43
C PRO A 60 -47.26 19.26 -42.04
N GLY A 61 -46.47 19.31 -40.95
CA GLY A 61 -46.93 19.98 -39.73
C GLY A 61 -46.24 19.58 -38.42
N ALA A 62 -45.68 20.59 -37.75
CA ALA A 62 -45.39 20.65 -36.31
C ALA A 62 -44.24 19.79 -35.74
N CYS A 63 -43.09 20.47 -35.61
CA CYS A 63 -42.22 20.50 -34.44
C CYS A 63 -42.25 19.30 -33.46
N ARG A 64 -41.24 18.45 -33.55
CA ARG A 64 -40.44 17.93 -32.41
C ARG A 64 -39.39 16.95 -32.95
N SER A 65 -38.14 17.39 -33.05
CA SER A 65 -37.00 16.47 -33.19
C SER A 65 -36.05 16.65 -32.01
N ARG A 66 -36.10 15.65 -31.11
CA ARG A 66 -34.89 15.14 -30.47
C ARG A 66 -33.93 14.78 -31.60
N SER A 67 -32.77 15.42 -31.66
CA SER A 67 -31.64 14.94 -32.45
C SER A 67 -30.49 14.64 -31.50
N SER A 68 -30.10 13.37 -31.55
CA SER A 68 -28.87 12.77 -31.08
C SER A 68 -27.65 13.61 -31.47
N VAL A 69 -26.82 13.92 -30.48
CA VAL A 69 -25.50 14.55 -30.68
C VAL A 69 -24.46 13.47 -30.42
N ASP A 70 -24.20 12.65 -31.43
CA ASP A 70 -23.02 11.80 -31.50
C ASP A 70 -22.46 11.98 -32.91
N ASP A 71 -21.54 12.94 -33.05
CA ASP A 71 -20.47 13.03 -34.07
C ASP A 71 -19.96 14.48 -34.20
N PHE A 72 -19.18 14.94 -33.22
CA PHE A 72 -18.31 16.12 -33.35
C PHE A 72 -17.01 15.90 -32.53
N PRO A 73 -15.86 16.43 -32.95
CA PRO A 73 -14.56 16.12 -32.34
C PRO A 73 -14.49 16.61 -30.87
N PRO A 74 -13.88 15.82 -29.96
CA PRO A 74 -14.06 15.97 -28.52
C PRO A 74 -13.46 17.25 -27.90
N GLU A 75 -12.49 17.90 -28.53
CA GLU A 75 -11.81 19.06 -27.92
C GLU A 75 -12.62 20.38 -27.98
N ALA A 76 -13.51 20.53 -28.97
CA ALA A 76 -14.28 21.76 -29.16
C ALA A 76 -15.55 21.80 -28.29
N SER A 77 -16.17 20.65 -28.02
CA SER A 77 -17.34 20.55 -27.14
C SER A 77 -16.97 20.76 -25.67
N LEU A 78 -15.76 20.37 -25.24
CA LEU A 78 -15.25 20.55 -23.88
C LEU A 78 -15.04 22.02 -23.51
N LYS A 79 -14.48 22.84 -24.41
CA LYS A 79 -14.35 24.30 -24.19
C LYS A 79 -15.71 25.01 -24.14
N ALA A 80 -16.67 24.59 -24.96
CA ALA A 80 -18.04 25.11 -24.91
C ALA A 80 -18.76 24.71 -23.60
N THR A 81 -18.49 23.51 -23.08
CA THR A 81 -19.04 23.02 -21.81
C THR A 81 -18.40 23.74 -20.61
N SER A 82 -17.09 23.97 -20.61
CA SER A 82 -16.42 24.77 -19.56
C SER A 82 -16.93 26.22 -19.55
N LEU A 83 -17.18 26.82 -20.73
CA LEU A 83 -17.78 28.15 -20.88
C LEU A 83 -19.23 28.23 -20.39
N LEU A 84 -20.03 27.17 -20.60
CA LEU A 84 -21.42 27.09 -20.13
C LEU A 84 -21.52 27.05 -18.60
N PHE A 85 -20.56 26.42 -17.90
CA PHE A 85 -20.50 26.38 -16.43
C PHE A 85 -19.72 27.55 -15.81
N PHE A 86 -18.82 28.19 -16.55
CA PHE A 86 -18.18 29.44 -16.12
C PHE A 86 -19.21 30.58 -15.94
N PHE A 87 -20.30 30.56 -16.70
CA PHE A 87 -21.33 31.60 -16.70
C PHE A 87 -22.16 31.69 -15.40
N PRO A 88 -22.66 30.59 -14.79
CA PRO A 88 -23.30 30.64 -13.48
C PRO A 88 -22.32 30.90 -12.32
N VAL A 89 -21.07 30.47 -12.40
CA VAL A 89 -20.03 30.74 -11.37
C VAL A 89 -19.66 32.24 -11.32
N LYS A 90 -19.73 32.94 -12.46
CA LYS A 90 -19.52 34.40 -12.57
C LYS A 90 -20.74 35.26 -12.20
N ARG A 91 -21.95 34.70 -12.05
CA ARG A 91 -23.11 35.50 -11.63
C ARG A 91 -23.02 35.83 -10.14
N ASP A 92 -23.03 37.12 -9.80
CA ASP A 92 -23.27 37.57 -8.44
C ASP A 92 -24.69 37.18 -8.04
N VAL A 93 -24.79 36.39 -6.98
CA VAL A 93 -26.07 35.93 -6.43
C VAL A 93 -26.43 36.90 -5.31
N GLN A 94 -27.65 37.45 -5.32
CA GLN A 94 -28.15 38.26 -4.21
C GLN A 94 -28.28 37.37 -2.97
N GLU A 95 -27.87 37.88 -1.80
CA GLU A 95 -27.76 37.12 -0.54
C GLU A 95 -29.07 36.44 -0.06
N ASN A 96 -30.22 36.76 -0.65
CA ASN A 96 -31.54 36.30 -0.23
C ASN A 96 -32.15 35.14 -1.05
N ASP A 97 -31.53 34.72 -2.16
CA ASP A 97 -32.06 33.61 -2.97
C ASP A 97 -31.39 32.28 -2.59
N GLU A 98 -32.01 31.55 -1.65
CA GLU A 98 -31.50 30.24 -1.20
C GLU A 98 -31.35 29.22 -2.33
N GLU A 99 -32.24 29.26 -3.33
CA GLU A 99 -32.18 28.39 -4.51
C GLU A 99 -30.99 28.74 -5.41
N ALA A 100 -30.72 30.04 -5.62
CA ALA A 100 -29.60 30.48 -6.43
C ALA A 100 -28.25 30.16 -5.77
N VAL A 101 -28.17 30.25 -4.43
CA VAL A 101 -26.99 29.82 -3.66
C VAL A 101 -26.75 28.31 -3.81
N GLN A 102 -27.81 27.49 -3.76
CA GLN A 102 -27.70 26.03 -3.95
C GLN A 102 -27.27 25.65 -5.37
N VAL A 103 -27.85 26.30 -6.39
CA VAL A 103 -27.45 26.07 -7.79
C VAL A 103 -25.99 26.47 -8.00
N LYS A 104 -25.53 27.56 -7.38
CA LYS A 104 -24.13 27.99 -7.45
C LYS A 104 -23.19 27.03 -6.72
N GLU A 105 -23.57 26.51 -5.55
CA GLU A 105 -22.82 25.46 -4.83
C GLU A 105 -22.64 24.21 -5.70
N GLN A 106 -23.72 23.72 -6.32
CA GLN A 106 -23.68 22.57 -7.22
C GLN A 106 -22.84 22.85 -8.47
N SER A 107 -22.99 24.03 -9.07
CA SER A 107 -22.22 24.44 -10.26
C SER A 107 -20.72 24.49 -9.98
N ILE A 108 -20.32 24.96 -8.79
CA ILE A 108 -18.91 25.00 -8.38
C ILE A 108 -18.34 23.58 -8.22
N LEU A 109 -19.10 22.67 -7.60
CA LEU A 109 -18.67 21.27 -7.45
C LEU A 109 -18.62 20.54 -8.79
N GLU A 110 -19.58 20.78 -9.68
CA GLU A 110 -19.60 20.21 -11.01
C GLU A 110 -18.43 20.73 -11.85
N LEU A 111 -18.17 22.04 -11.85
CA LEU A 111 -17.00 22.63 -12.48
C LEU A 111 -15.71 22.03 -11.90
N GLY A 112 -15.61 21.91 -10.58
CA GLY A 112 -14.47 21.27 -9.93
C GLY A 112 -14.27 19.82 -10.37
N SER A 113 -15.36 19.07 -10.51
CA SER A 113 -15.31 17.68 -11.00
C SER A 113 -14.90 17.58 -12.47
N LEU A 114 -15.30 18.54 -13.31
CA LEU A 114 -14.89 18.62 -14.71
C LEU A 114 -13.40 18.93 -14.81
N LEU A 115 -12.92 19.93 -14.07
CA LEU A 115 -11.50 20.29 -14.02
C LEU A 115 -10.62 19.15 -13.49
N ALA A 116 -11.12 18.39 -12.50
CA ALA A 116 -10.44 17.20 -11.99
C ALA A 116 -10.35 16.10 -13.06
N LYS A 117 -11.42 15.87 -13.83
CA LYS A 117 -11.42 14.89 -14.94
C LYS A 117 -10.55 15.32 -16.11
N THR A 118 -10.41 16.62 -16.38
CA THR A 118 -9.55 17.14 -17.44
C THR A 118 -8.09 17.30 -17.01
N GLY A 119 -7.76 17.07 -15.73
CA GLY A 119 -6.39 17.15 -15.20
C GLY A 119 -5.84 18.58 -15.10
N GLN A 120 -6.70 19.60 -15.06
CA GLN A 120 -6.29 21.01 -15.05
C GLN A 120 -6.07 21.50 -13.60
N ALA A 121 -4.92 21.15 -13.03
CA ALA A 121 -4.58 21.46 -11.63
C ALA A 121 -4.55 22.97 -11.33
N GLU A 122 -3.88 23.78 -12.16
CA GLU A 122 -3.78 25.22 -11.92
C GLU A 122 -5.15 25.93 -11.92
N GLU A 123 -6.04 25.52 -12.82
CA GLU A 123 -7.39 26.08 -12.92
C GLU A 123 -8.25 25.70 -11.71
N LEU A 124 -8.11 24.47 -11.18
CA LEU A 124 -8.82 24.05 -9.97
C LEU A 124 -8.29 24.77 -8.71
N GLY A 125 -6.97 24.95 -8.61
CA GLY A 125 -6.36 25.76 -7.54
C GLY A 125 -6.81 27.22 -7.62
N GLY A 126 -6.89 27.77 -8.83
CA GLY A 126 -7.45 29.10 -9.09
C GLY A 126 -8.93 29.21 -8.74
N LEU A 127 -9.74 28.19 -9.03
CA LEU A 127 -11.15 28.12 -8.64
C LEU A 127 -11.28 28.19 -7.12
N LEU A 128 -10.43 27.49 -6.38
CA LEU A 128 -10.41 27.51 -4.91
C LEU A 128 -10.21 28.91 -4.34
N LYS A 129 -9.36 29.72 -5.01
CA LYS A 129 -9.13 31.13 -4.66
C LYS A 129 -10.34 32.00 -5.04
N TYR A 130 -10.90 31.77 -6.23
CA TYR A 130 -12.04 32.52 -6.75
C TYR A 130 -13.30 32.34 -5.92
N VAL A 131 -13.54 31.17 -5.34
CA VAL A 131 -14.74 30.90 -4.55
C VAL A 131 -14.67 31.46 -3.12
N ARG A 132 -13.51 31.91 -2.63
CA ARG A 132 -13.34 32.42 -1.24
C ARG A 132 -14.34 33.53 -0.86
N PRO A 133 -14.63 34.54 -1.70
CA PRO A 133 -15.65 35.56 -1.39
C PRO A 133 -17.06 34.96 -1.28
N PHE A 134 -17.41 34.00 -2.14
CA PHE A 134 -18.69 33.28 -2.07
C PHE A 134 -18.82 32.41 -0.82
N LEU A 135 -17.71 31.88 -0.30
CA LEU A 135 -17.73 31.11 0.96
C LEU A 135 -18.10 31.96 2.20
N ASN A 136 -18.03 33.30 2.09
CA ASN A 136 -18.44 34.22 3.14
C ASN A 136 -19.95 34.54 3.09
N SER A 137 -20.62 34.34 1.95
CA SER A 137 -22.06 34.52 1.80
C SER A 137 -22.89 33.29 2.18
N ILE A 138 -22.26 32.18 2.58
CA ILE A 138 -22.94 30.92 2.95
C ILE A 138 -22.62 30.51 4.39
N SER A 139 -23.39 29.57 4.94
CA SER A 139 -23.17 29.07 6.29
C SER A 139 -21.79 28.42 6.45
N LYS A 140 -21.18 28.57 7.64
CA LYS A 140 -19.85 28.03 7.95
C LYS A 140 -19.74 26.53 7.66
N ALA A 141 -20.80 25.77 7.94
CA ALA A 141 -20.85 24.33 7.69
C ALA A 141 -20.86 23.98 6.20
N LYS A 142 -21.66 24.68 5.38
CA LYS A 142 -21.70 24.48 3.92
C LYS A 142 -20.37 24.87 3.29
N ALA A 143 -19.81 26.01 3.67
CA ALA A 143 -18.48 26.42 3.21
C ALA A 143 -17.39 25.41 3.56
N ALA A 144 -17.41 24.87 4.79
CA ALA A 144 -16.45 23.85 5.18
C ALA A 144 -16.61 22.55 4.38
N ARG A 145 -17.83 22.18 3.97
CA ARG A 145 -18.08 21.04 3.08
C ARG A 145 -17.52 21.31 1.68
N LEU A 146 -17.84 22.47 1.11
CA LEU A 146 -17.42 22.86 -0.24
C LEU A 146 -15.88 22.90 -0.37
N VAL A 147 -15.19 23.54 0.58
CA VAL A 147 -13.72 23.61 0.59
C VAL A 147 -13.10 22.22 0.69
N ARG A 148 -13.61 21.35 1.56
CA ARG A 148 -13.10 19.97 1.70
C ARG A 148 -13.30 19.18 0.41
N SER A 149 -14.49 19.22 -0.17
CA SER A 149 -14.80 18.51 -1.41
C SER A 149 -13.94 18.97 -2.58
N LEU A 150 -13.74 20.28 -2.77
CA LEU A 150 -12.85 20.77 -3.82
C LEU A 150 -11.38 20.44 -3.56
N LEU A 151 -10.93 20.49 -2.31
CA LEU A 151 -9.56 20.12 -1.96
C LEU A 151 -9.32 18.62 -2.16
N ASP A 152 -10.27 17.76 -1.79
CA ASP A 152 -10.16 16.32 -2.01
C ASP A 152 -10.12 16.00 -3.52
N LEU A 153 -10.97 16.65 -4.33
CA LEU A 153 -10.88 16.56 -5.79
C LEU A 153 -9.52 17.04 -6.34
N PHE A 154 -8.90 18.03 -5.69
CA PHE A 154 -7.58 18.51 -6.06
C PHE A 154 -6.47 17.50 -5.75
N LEU A 155 -6.50 16.92 -4.55
CA LEU A 155 -5.50 15.96 -4.08
C LEU A 155 -5.62 14.59 -4.75
N ASP A 156 -6.82 14.22 -5.21
CA ASP A 156 -7.06 12.97 -5.93
C ASP A 156 -6.67 13.06 -7.42
N MET A 157 -6.38 14.26 -7.94
CA MET A 157 -5.70 14.37 -9.23
C MET A 157 -4.26 13.90 -9.04
N GLU A 158 -3.85 12.82 -9.72
CA GLU A 158 -2.46 12.32 -9.77
C GLU A 158 -1.47 13.31 -10.42
N ALA A 159 -1.85 14.58 -10.54
CA ALA A 159 -1.01 15.66 -11.03
C ALA A 159 0.00 16.02 -9.95
N ALA A 160 1.17 15.37 -9.98
CA ALA A 160 2.36 15.67 -9.19
C ALA A 160 2.90 17.09 -9.47
N THR A 161 2.12 18.10 -9.11
CA THR A 161 2.34 19.51 -9.45
C THR A 161 3.24 20.18 -8.41
N GLY A 162 3.48 19.53 -7.27
CA GLY A 162 4.19 20.10 -6.12
C GLY A 162 3.43 21.21 -5.39
N GLN A 163 2.29 21.65 -5.93
CA GLN A 163 1.45 22.74 -5.42
C GLN A 163 0.45 22.30 -4.33
N GLU A 164 0.29 20.99 -4.10
CA GLU A 164 -0.69 20.43 -3.15
C GLU A 164 -0.48 20.93 -1.72
N VAL A 165 0.78 20.94 -1.28
CA VAL A 165 1.17 21.42 0.06
C VAL A 165 0.91 22.91 0.18
N ASP A 166 1.32 23.69 -0.82
CA ASP A 166 1.16 25.15 -0.82
C ASP A 166 -0.33 25.53 -0.79
N LEU A 167 -1.17 24.87 -1.60
CA LEU A 167 -2.60 25.10 -1.63
C LEU A 167 -3.26 24.74 -0.28
N CYS A 168 -2.85 23.64 0.35
CA CYS A 168 -3.33 23.28 1.69
C CYS A 168 -2.94 24.32 2.74
N LEU A 169 -1.69 24.81 2.71
CA LEU A 169 -1.22 25.85 3.61
C LEU A 169 -2.00 27.16 3.42
N GLU A 170 -2.22 27.59 2.19
CA GLU A 170 -3.04 28.78 1.91
C GLU A 170 -4.48 28.63 2.43
N CYS A 171 -5.08 27.44 2.28
CA CYS A 171 -6.43 27.17 2.80
C CYS A 171 -6.47 27.19 4.33
N ILE A 172 -5.42 26.71 5.00
CA ILE A 172 -5.26 26.76 6.45
C ILE A 172 -5.09 28.21 6.91
N GLU A 173 -4.29 29.02 6.22
CA GLU A 173 -4.12 30.44 6.51
C GLU A 173 -5.44 31.21 6.37
N TRP A 174 -6.19 30.96 5.30
CA TRP A 174 -7.53 31.53 5.13
C TRP A 174 -8.50 31.09 6.24
N ALA A 175 -8.48 29.82 6.62
CA ALA A 175 -9.30 29.33 7.74
C ALA A 175 -8.90 29.98 9.07
N LYS A 176 -7.61 30.31 9.28
CA LYS A 176 -7.11 31.08 10.42
C LYS A 176 -7.59 32.53 10.40
N SER A 177 -7.50 33.22 9.25
CA SER A 177 -7.93 34.62 9.12
C SER A 177 -9.43 34.78 9.35
N GLU A 178 -10.24 33.85 8.83
CA GLU A 178 -11.69 33.82 8.99
C GLU A 178 -12.16 33.22 10.33
N LYS A 179 -11.22 32.86 11.22
CA LYS A 179 -11.47 32.24 12.54
C LYS A 179 -12.37 31.00 12.46
N ARG A 180 -12.23 30.19 11.40
CA ARG A 180 -12.98 28.94 11.16
C ARG A 180 -12.22 27.74 11.75
N THR A 181 -12.30 27.57 13.08
CA THR A 181 -11.50 26.58 13.84
C THR A 181 -11.68 25.13 13.38
N PHE A 182 -12.92 24.65 13.23
CA PHE A 182 -13.20 23.28 12.81
C PHE A 182 -12.72 22.99 11.38
N LEU A 183 -12.89 23.95 10.46
CA LEU A 183 -12.40 23.81 9.09
C LEU A 183 -10.86 23.74 9.08
N ARG A 184 -10.20 24.62 9.83
CA ARG A 184 -8.74 24.59 9.98
C ARG A 184 -8.26 23.22 10.47
N GLN A 185 -8.88 22.66 11.52
CA GLN A 185 -8.48 21.37 12.07
C GLN A 185 -8.66 20.21 11.06
N ALA A 186 -9.76 20.22 10.30
CA ALA A 186 -9.97 19.25 9.24
C ALA A 186 -8.93 19.38 8.11
N LEU A 187 -8.58 20.61 7.72
CA LEU A 187 -7.54 20.88 6.72
C LEU A 187 -6.14 20.49 7.23
N GLU A 188 -5.84 20.74 8.50
CA GLU A 188 -4.59 20.31 9.13
C GLU A 188 -4.50 18.77 9.18
N ALA A 189 -5.59 18.06 9.49
CA ALA A 189 -5.63 16.60 9.42
C ALA A 189 -5.37 16.09 8.00
N ARG A 190 -5.97 16.72 6.98
CA ARG A 190 -5.70 16.39 5.57
C ARG A 190 -4.25 16.67 5.17
N LEU A 191 -3.67 17.78 5.65
CA LEU A 191 -2.26 18.11 5.43
C LEU A 191 -1.32 17.08 6.10
N VAL A 192 -1.65 16.56 7.29
CA VAL A 192 -0.89 15.46 7.90
C VAL A 192 -0.91 14.21 7.01
N SER A 193 -2.07 13.86 6.43
CA SER A 193 -2.15 12.76 5.46
C SER A 193 -1.27 13.03 4.24
N LEU A 194 -1.31 14.25 3.70
CA LEU A 194 -0.49 14.63 2.54
C LEU A 194 1.02 14.56 2.85
N TYR A 195 1.44 14.98 4.04
CA TYR A 195 2.83 14.83 4.49
C TYR A 195 3.25 13.37 4.64
N PHE A 196 2.32 12.50 5.05
CA PHE A 196 2.59 11.07 5.08
C PHE A 196 2.77 10.50 3.67
N ASP A 197 1.89 10.85 2.72
CA ASP A 197 1.93 10.37 1.34
C ASP A 197 3.18 10.87 0.59
N THR A 198 3.61 12.11 0.86
CA THR A 198 4.85 12.71 0.33
C THR A 198 6.12 12.31 1.11
N LYS A 199 6.02 11.39 2.08
CA LYS A 199 7.12 10.88 2.93
C LYS A 199 7.81 11.94 3.81
N ARG A 200 7.17 13.09 4.07
CA ARG A 200 7.63 14.14 5.01
C ARG A 200 7.22 13.83 6.45
N TYR A 201 7.74 12.73 6.99
CA TYR A 201 7.30 12.18 8.28
C TYR A 201 7.55 13.10 9.50
N GLN A 202 8.64 13.87 9.50
CA GLN A 202 8.95 14.77 10.63
C GLN A 202 7.92 15.89 10.77
N GLU A 203 7.52 16.48 9.64
CA GLU A 203 6.53 17.57 9.61
C GLU A 203 5.13 17.06 9.92
N ALA A 204 4.78 15.86 9.41
CA ALA A 204 3.55 15.15 9.78
C ALA A 204 3.44 14.96 11.30
N LEU A 205 4.52 14.52 11.97
CA LEU A 205 4.53 14.34 13.42
C LEU A 205 4.44 15.65 14.20
N GLN A 206 5.12 16.70 13.74
CA GLN A 206 5.06 18.02 14.39
C GLN A 206 3.65 18.60 14.33
N LEU A 207 3.05 18.61 13.14
CA LEU A 207 1.68 19.10 12.94
C LEU A 207 0.66 18.21 13.66
N GLY A 208 0.78 16.89 13.56
CA GLY A 208 -0.06 15.92 14.27
C GLY A 208 -0.02 16.11 15.80
N SER A 209 1.17 16.32 16.38
CA SER A 209 1.33 16.55 17.82
C SER A 209 0.73 17.88 18.29
N GLN A 210 0.72 18.91 17.44
CA GLN A 210 0.02 20.17 17.71
C GLN A 210 -1.50 19.94 17.68
N LEU A 211 -2.00 19.32 16.62
CA LEU A 211 -3.42 19.06 16.42
C LEU A 211 -4.01 18.14 17.51
N LEU A 212 -3.29 17.10 17.93
CA LEU A 212 -3.73 16.20 19.01
C LEU A 212 -3.90 16.92 20.37
N ARG A 213 -3.09 17.93 20.68
CA ARG A 213 -3.23 18.70 21.92
C ARG A 213 -4.52 19.53 21.93
N GLU A 214 -4.96 19.97 20.76
CA GLU A 214 -6.23 20.68 20.59
C GLU A 214 -7.41 19.71 20.58
N LEU A 215 -7.37 18.67 19.75
CA LEU A 215 -8.48 17.72 19.58
C LEU A 215 -8.80 16.95 20.87
N LYS A 216 -7.81 16.70 21.74
CA LYS A 216 -8.06 16.08 23.06
C LYS A 216 -8.96 16.93 23.98
N LYS A 217 -8.99 18.25 23.78
CA LYS A 217 -9.85 19.18 24.54
C LYS A 217 -11.24 19.35 23.91
N MET A 218 -11.46 18.76 22.73
CA MET A 218 -12.69 18.87 21.96
C MET A 218 -13.49 17.56 22.02
N ASP A 219 -14.76 17.63 21.59
CA ASP A 219 -15.68 16.49 21.58
C ASP A 219 -15.76 15.76 20.23
N ASP A 220 -15.14 16.29 19.17
CA ASP A 220 -15.04 15.59 17.88
C ASP A 220 -14.03 14.44 17.95
N LYS A 221 -14.50 13.30 18.44
CA LYS A 221 -13.69 12.09 18.61
C LYS A 221 -13.40 11.39 17.28
N ALA A 222 -14.22 11.58 16.25
CA ALA A 222 -14.00 10.94 14.95
C ALA A 222 -12.73 11.49 14.29
N LEU A 223 -12.58 12.82 14.26
CA LEU A 223 -11.36 13.46 13.76
C LEU A 223 -10.14 13.14 14.64
N LEU A 224 -10.32 13.03 15.96
CA LEU A 224 -9.25 12.63 16.88
C LEU A 224 -8.70 11.22 16.55
N VAL A 225 -9.58 10.25 16.28
CA VAL A 225 -9.18 8.88 15.91
C VAL A 225 -8.41 8.88 14.58
N GLU A 226 -8.85 9.67 13.59
CA GLU A 226 -8.17 9.77 12.30
C GLU A 226 -6.73 10.29 12.45
N VAL A 227 -6.53 11.34 13.25
CA VAL A 227 -5.18 11.91 13.49
C VAL A 227 -4.31 10.95 14.30
N GLN A 228 -4.86 10.25 15.31
CA GLN A 228 -4.12 9.23 16.07
C GLN A 228 -3.71 8.04 15.20
N LEU A 229 -4.56 7.65 14.24
CA LEU A 229 -4.25 6.61 13.27
C LEU A 229 -3.13 7.05 12.32
N LEU A 230 -3.15 8.29 11.82
CA LEU A 230 -2.07 8.86 11.01
C LEU A 230 -0.75 8.95 11.78
N GLU A 231 -0.80 9.31 13.06
CA GLU A 231 0.36 9.30 13.95
C GLU A 231 0.96 7.89 14.07
N SER A 232 0.12 6.86 14.28
CA SER A 232 0.55 5.46 14.31
C SER A 232 1.23 5.04 13.00
N LYS A 233 0.63 5.36 11.84
CA LYS A 233 1.19 5.07 10.52
C LYS A 233 2.54 5.75 10.30
N THR A 234 2.65 7.01 10.71
CA THR A 234 3.88 7.80 10.56
C THR A 234 5.01 7.24 11.42
N TYR A 235 4.73 6.87 12.68
CA TYR A 235 5.73 6.20 13.53
C TYR A 235 6.13 4.83 12.99
N HIS A 236 5.19 4.07 12.43
CA HIS A 236 5.49 2.79 11.78
C HIS A 236 6.42 2.97 10.58
N ALA A 237 6.17 3.97 9.71
CA ALA A 237 7.04 4.29 8.58
C ALA A 237 8.46 4.69 9.01
N LEU A 238 8.60 5.33 10.19
CA LEU A 238 9.89 5.64 10.82
C LEU A 238 10.50 4.46 11.59
N SER A 239 9.93 3.26 11.49
CA SER A 239 10.34 2.05 12.23
C SER A 239 10.30 2.17 13.77
N ASN A 240 9.52 3.11 14.30
CA ASN A 240 9.33 3.27 15.76
C ASN A 240 8.07 2.51 16.22
N LEU A 241 8.21 1.19 16.36
CA LEU A 241 7.10 0.30 16.72
C LEU A 241 6.45 0.60 18.08
N PRO A 242 7.21 0.87 19.17
CA PRO A 242 6.59 1.11 20.48
C PRO A 242 5.68 2.34 20.48
N LYS A 243 6.08 3.43 19.80
CA LYS A 243 5.25 4.63 19.68
C LYS A 243 4.08 4.43 18.72
N ALA A 244 4.29 3.71 17.61
CA ALA A 244 3.21 3.37 16.69
C ALA A 244 2.10 2.58 17.37
N ARG A 245 2.48 1.61 18.21
CA ARG A 245 1.55 0.82 19.04
C ARG A 245 0.84 1.69 20.07
N ALA A 246 1.56 2.52 20.82
CA ALA A 246 0.95 3.41 21.81
C ALA A 246 -0.09 4.36 21.19
N ALA A 247 0.23 4.94 20.02
CA ALA A 247 -0.71 5.77 19.26
C ALA A 247 -1.94 4.96 18.80
N LEU A 248 -1.75 3.74 18.31
CA LEU A 248 -2.85 2.86 17.91
C LEU A 248 -3.73 2.45 19.09
N THR A 249 -3.15 2.13 20.25
CA THR A 249 -3.92 1.82 21.47
C THR A 249 -4.80 3.02 21.85
N SER A 250 -4.24 4.23 21.83
CA SER A 250 -5.00 5.47 22.04
C SER A 250 -6.13 5.65 21.01
N ALA A 251 -5.86 5.36 19.74
CA ALA A 251 -6.85 5.42 18.66
C ALA A 251 -8.02 4.45 18.91
N ARG A 252 -7.73 3.19 19.28
CA ARG A 252 -8.76 2.18 19.56
C ARG A 252 -9.56 2.49 20.82
N THR A 253 -8.94 2.99 21.89
CA THR A 253 -9.68 3.42 23.09
C THR A 253 -10.64 4.56 22.76
N THR A 254 -10.22 5.52 21.93
CA THR A 254 -11.07 6.63 21.51
C THR A 254 -12.17 6.15 20.55
N ALA A 255 -11.84 5.22 19.66
CA ALA A 255 -12.79 4.60 18.73
C ALA A 255 -13.90 3.84 19.46
N ASN A 256 -13.59 3.14 20.55
CA ASN A 256 -14.59 2.42 21.36
C ASN A 256 -15.61 3.34 22.05
N ALA A 257 -15.27 4.62 22.22
CA ALA A 257 -16.18 5.60 22.82
C ALA A 257 -17.22 6.14 21.82
N ILE A 258 -17.07 5.84 20.53
CA ILE A 258 -17.95 6.32 19.46
C ILE A 258 -18.39 5.17 18.56
N TYR A 259 -19.49 5.35 17.85
CA TYR A 259 -19.80 4.47 16.74
C TYR A 259 -18.95 4.87 15.52
N CYS A 260 -17.83 4.15 15.31
CA CYS A 260 -16.91 4.46 14.23
C CYS A 260 -17.52 4.14 12.86
N PRO A 261 -17.35 5.01 11.85
CA PRO A 261 -17.77 4.69 10.50
C PRO A 261 -16.98 3.48 9.96
N PRO A 262 -17.58 2.58 9.17
CA PRO A 262 -16.94 1.32 8.78
C PRO A 262 -15.59 1.50 8.07
N LYS A 263 -15.42 2.57 7.28
CA LYS A 263 -14.15 2.93 6.62
C LYS A 263 -13.02 3.22 7.62
N LEU A 264 -13.33 3.91 8.72
CA LEU A 264 -12.34 4.24 9.76
C LEU A 264 -12.02 3.01 10.62
N GLN A 265 -13.05 2.22 10.95
CA GLN A 265 -12.89 0.96 11.66
C GLN A 265 -11.97 0.00 10.89
N ALA A 266 -12.25 -0.24 9.61
CA ALA A 266 -11.41 -1.08 8.76
C ALA A 266 -9.96 -0.57 8.65
N ALA A 267 -9.75 0.75 8.70
CA ALA A 267 -8.40 1.33 8.69
C ALA A 267 -7.66 1.14 10.04
N LEU A 268 -8.36 1.14 11.17
CA LEU A 268 -7.81 0.81 12.49
C LEU A 268 -7.43 -0.67 12.56
N ASP A 269 -8.28 -1.55 12.06
CA ASP A 269 -8.03 -2.99 12.05
C ASP A 269 -6.86 -3.34 11.11
N MET A 270 -6.80 -2.71 9.93
CA MET A 270 -5.65 -2.83 9.02
C MET A 270 -4.33 -2.43 9.70
N GLN A 271 -4.31 -1.29 10.39
CA GLN A 271 -3.11 -0.83 11.10
C GLN A 271 -2.77 -1.74 12.30
N SER A 272 -3.77 -2.31 12.97
CA SER A 272 -3.57 -3.29 14.04
C SER A 272 -2.90 -4.54 13.49
N GLY A 273 -3.38 -5.09 12.39
CA GLY A 273 -2.77 -6.24 11.71
C GLY A 273 -1.31 -5.98 11.33
N ILE A 274 -1.00 -4.79 10.78
CA ILE A 274 0.37 -4.42 10.39
C ILE A 274 1.30 -4.36 11.61
N ILE A 275 0.87 -3.77 12.72
CA ILE A 275 1.70 -3.68 13.94
C ILE A 275 1.95 -5.06 14.54
N HIS A 276 0.91 -5.91 14.66
CA HIS A 276 1.07 -7.28 15.17
C HIS A 276 1.97 -8.15 14.27
N ALA A 277 1.88 -7.97 12.95
CA ALA A 277 2.75 -8.63 11.98
C ALA A 277 4.22 -8.15 12.07
N ALA A 278 4.44 -6.85 12.30
CA ALA A 278 5.77 -6.25 12.35
C ALA A 278 6.52 -6.52 13.66
N GLU A 279 5.84 -6.42 14.81
CA GLU A 279 6.46 -6.39 16.14
C GLU A 279 6.45 -7.77 16.84
N GLU A 280 5.29 -8.45 16.87
CA GLU A 280 5.07 -9.61 17.74
C GLU A 280 5.25 -10.96 17.03
N LYS A 281 5.44 -10.96 15.70
CA LYS A 281 5.36 -12.16 14.84
C LYS A 281 4.08 -12.96 15.11
N ASP A 282 3.03 -12.33 15.63
CA ASP A 282 1.76 -12.97 15.91
C ASP A 282 0.86 -12.88 14.67
N TRP A 283 1.17 -13.77 13.73
CA TRP A 283 0.46 -13.88 12.46
C TRP A 283 -0.99 -14.35 12.62
N LYS A 284 -1.32 -15.02 13.73
CA LYS A 284 -2.68 -15.51 13.98
C LYS A 284 -3.59 -14.35 14.32
N THR A 285 -3.18 -13.52 15.27
CA THR A 285 -3.94 -12.33 15.65
C THR A 285 -3.95 -11.29 14.53
N ALA A 286 -2.82 -11.11 13.82
CA ALA A 286 -2.77 -10.23 12.66
C ALA A 286 -3.76 -10.66 11.55
N TYR A 287 -3.86 -11.96 11.27
CA TYR A 287 -4.85 -12.50 10.32
C TYR A 287 -6.28 -12.12 10.71
N SER A 288 -6.65 -12.27 11.99
CA SER A 288 -7.99 -11.88 12.47
C SER A 288 -8.28 -10.40 12.22
N TYR A 289 -7.32 -9.51 12.51
CA TYR A 289 -7.50 -8.08 12.23
C TYR A 289 -7.62 -7.78 10.74
N PHE A 290 -6.84 -8.43 9.89
CA PHE A 290 -6.96 -8.25 8.44
C PHE A 290 -8.27 -8.80 7.88
N TYR A 291 -8.81 -9.88 8.48
CA TYR A 291 -10.11 -10.43 8.11
C TYR A 291 -11.25 -9.44 8.40
N GLU A 292 -11.29 -8.86 9.61
CA GLU A 292 -12.25 -7.82 9.97
C GLU A 292 -12.11 -6.58 9.07
N ALA A 293 -10.89 -6.16 8.76
CA ALA A 293 -10.62 -5.08 7.83
C ALA A 293 -11.08 -5.41 6.39
N PHE A 294 -11.00 -6.67 5.97
CA PHE A 294 -11.48 -7.12 4.67
C PHE A 294 -13.01 -7.08 4.60
N GLU A 295 -13.72 -7.65 5.56
CA GLU A 295 -15.20 -7.59 5.60
C GLU A 295 -15.71 -6.14 5.71
N GLY A 296 -15.04 -5.33 6.52
CA GLY A 296 -15.34 -3.91 6.67
C GLY A 296 -15.11 -3.10 5.38
N ASN A 297 -14.14 -3.46 4.55
CA ASN A 297 -13.91 -2.78 3.27
C ASN A 297 -14.75 -3.35 2.12
N ASP A 298 -15.04 -4.65 2.11
CA ASP A 298 -15.87 -5.32 1.10
C ASP A 298 -17.33 -4.84 1.17
N SER A 299 -17.87 -4.68 2.38
CA SER A 299 -19.23 -4.14 2.58
C SER A 299 -19.42 -2.71 2.03
N ILE A 300 -18.33 -1.97 1.80
CA ILE A 300 -18.33 -0.60 1.27
C ILE A 300 -17.80 -0.58 -0.19
N ASP A 301 -17.44 -1.73 -0.78
CA ASP A 301 -16.79 -1.83 -2.09
C ASP A 301 -15.54 -0.93 -2.23
N ASN A 302 -14.76 -0.81 -1.16
CA ASN A 302 -13.56 0.03 -1.14
C ASN A 302 -12.39 -0.70 -1.82
N PRO A 303 -11.62 -0.05 -2.73
CA PRO A 303 -10.44 -0.66 -3.36
C PRO A 303 -9.40 -1.16 -2.36
N LYS A 304 -9.37 -0.65 -1.12
CA LYS A 304 -8.50 -1.14 -0.04
C LYS A 304 -8.80 -2.57 0.43
N ALA A 305 -9.95 -3.14 0.05
CA ALA A 305 -10.29 -4.55 0.32
C ALA A 305 -9.24 -5.50 -0.26
N ILE A 306 -8.73 -5.22 -1.47
CA ILE A 306 -7.71 -6.07 -2.10
C ILE A 306 -6.40 -6.07 -1.30
N THR A 307 -6.02 -4.93 -0.72
CA THR A 307 -4.83 -4.81 0.13
C THR A 307 -5.00 -5.63 1.41
N ALA A 308 -6.17 -5.59 2.04
CA ALA A 308 -6.46 -6.43 3.21
C ALA A 308 -6.37 -7.92 2.87
N LEU A 309 -6.94 -8.34 1.74
CA LEU A 309 -6.83 -9.71 1.25
C LEU A 309 -5.37 -10.13 1.02
N LYS A 310 -4.53 -9.27 0.41
CA LYS A 310 -3.09 -9.55 0.26
C LYS A 310 -2.42 -9.85 1.61
N TYR A 311 -2.71 -9.04 2.63
CA TYR A 311 -2.10 -9.23 3.95
C TYR A 311 -2.64 -10.48 4.67
N MET A 312 -3.92 -10.82 4.50
CA MET A 312 -4.46 -12.09 5.00
C MET A 312 -3.73 -13.31 4.42
N LEU A 313 -3.55 -13.33 3.09
CA LEU A 313 -2.85 -14.42 2.41
C LEU A 313 -1.38 -14.48 2.84
N LEU A 314 -0.72 -13.32 2.99
CA LEU A 314 0.64 -13.24 3.52
C LEU A 314 0.73 -13.86 4.93
N CYS A 315 -0.18 -13.53 5.84
CA CYS A 315 -0.18 -14.10 7.19
C CYS A 315 -0.27 -15.63 7.16
N LYS A 316 -1.10 -16.20 6.28
CA LYS A 316 -1.23 -17.66 6.12
C LYS A 316 0.04 -18.32 5.56
N ILE A 317 0.71 -17.66 4.62
CA ILE A 317 2.03 -18.10 4.13
C ILE A 317 3.06 -18.08 5.26
N MET A 318 3.08 -17.01 6.06
CA MET A 318 4.01 -16.89 7.21
C MET A 318 3.70 -17.88 8.35
N LEU A 319 2.47 -18.37 8.46
CA LEU A 319 2.08 -19.45 9.38
C LEU A 319 2.42 -20.85 8.88
N ASN A 320 3.10 -20.97 7.72
CA ASN A 320 3.40 -22.24 7.05
C ASN A 320 2.13 -23.09 6.74
N SER A 321 0.98 -22.47 6.48
CA SER A 321 -0.24 -23.17 6.04
C SER A 321 -0.68 -22.73 4.63
N PRO A 322 0.12 -23.04 3.58
CA PRO A 322 -0.18 -22.64 2.20
C PRO A 322 -1.45 -23.31 1.63
N GLU A 323 -1.91 -24.43 2.20
CA GLU A 323 -3.18 -25.08 1.83
C GLU A 323 -4.38 -24.16 2.09
N ASP A 324 -4.37 -23.46 3.22
CA ASP A 324 -5.42 -22.51 3.58
C ASP A 324 -5.49 -21.36 2.58
N VAL A 325 -4.34 -20.94 2.03
CA VAL A 325 -4.27 -19.86 1.03
C VAL A 325 -5.04 -20.25 -0.23
N GLN A 326 -4.88 -21.49 -0.69
CA GLN A 326 -5.60 -21.98 -1.87
C GLN A 326 -7.11 -22.07 -1.62
N ALA A 327 -7.51 -22.51 -0.42
CA ALA A 327 -8.92 -22.55 -0.02
C ALA A 327 -9.53 -21.14 0.08
N LEU A 328 -8.80 -20.19 0.68
CA LEU A 328 -9.24 -18.80 0.84
C LEU A 328 -9.41 -18.09 -0.50
N VAL A 329 -8.45 -18.22 -1.42
CA VAL A 329 -8.54 -17.63 -2.77
C VAL A 329 -9.70 -18.24 -3.57
N SER A 330 -10.01 -19.52 -3.34
CA SER A 330 -11.15 -20.19 -3.98
C SER A 330 -12.50 -19.86 -3.32
N GLY A 331 -12.49 -19.10 -2.21
CA GLY A 331 -13.70 -18.68 -1.51
C GLY A 331 -14.51 -17.66 -2.31
N LYS A 332 -15.84 -17.70 -2.15
CA LYS A 332 -16.79 -16.87 -2.91
C LYS A 332 -16.48 -15.36 -2.85
N LEU A 333 -16.06 -14.86 -1.69
CA LEU A 333 -15.72 -13.45 -1.47
C LEU A 333 -14.39 -13.08 -2.14
N ALA A 334 -13.38 -13.95 -2.04
CA ALA A 334 -12.06 -13.71 -2.64
C ALA A 334 -12.09 -13.77 -4.17
N LEU A 335 -12.96 -14.60 -4.75
CA LEU A 335 -13.14 -14.70 -6.21
C LEU A 335 -13.57 -13.37 -6.86
N ARG A 336 -14.30 -12.51 -6.12
CA ARG A 336 -14.67 -11.17 -6.60
C ARG A 336 -13.45 -10.27 -6.80
N TYR A 337 -12.40 -10.48 -6.01
CA TYR A 337 -11.14 -9.75 -6.06
C TYR A 337 -10.02 -10.54 -6.75
N ALA A 338 -10.39 -11.54 -7.57
CA ALA A 338 -9.43 -12.31 -8.34
C ALA A 338 -8.68 -11.41 -9.31
N GLY A 339 -7.36 -11.53 -9.31
CA GLY A 339 -6.48 -10.78 -10.19
C GLY A 339 -5.01 -11.04 -9.91
N ARG A 340 -4.15 -10.30 -10.61
CA ARG A 340 -2.69 -10.49 -10.57
C ARG A 340 -2.10 -10.45 -9.16
N GLN A 341 -2.65 -9.62 -8.27
CA GLN A 341 -2.21 -9.53 -6.88
C GLN A 341 -2.49 -10.81 -6.07
N THR A 342 -3.64 -11.46 -6.29
CA THR A 342 -3.98 -12.74 -5.66
C THR A 342 -3.20 -13.91 -6.27
N GLU A 343 -2.92 -13.85 -7.57
CA GLU A 343 -2.12 -14.85 -8.29
C GLU A 343 -0.66 -14.85 -7.82
N ALA A 344 -0.07 -13.67 -7.62
CA ALA A 344 1.29 -13.53 -7.09
C ALA A 344 1.45 -14.29 -5.75
N LEU A 345 0.51 -14.07 -4.81
CA LEU A 345 0.54 -14.72 -3.50
C LEU A 345 0.19 -16.21 -3.58
N LYS A 346 -0.62 -16.64 -4.55
CA LYS A 346 -0.87 -18.05 -4.83
C LYS A 346 0.38 -18.76 -5.34
N CYS A 347 1.13 -18.14 -6.26
CA CYS A 347 2.42 -18.67 -6.73
C CYS A 347 3.44 -18.76 -5.59
N VAL A 348 3.53 -17.74 -4.73
CA VAL A 348 4.39 -17.76 -3.54
C VAL A 348 3.97 -18.86 -2.56
N ALA A 349 2.67 -19.02 -2.30
CA ALA A 349 2.17 -20.09 -1.44
C ALA A 349 2.48 -21.48 -2.01
N GLN A 350 2.37 -21.66 -3.33
CA GLN A 350 2.72 -22.92 -3.99
C GLN A 350 4.22 -23.22 -3.90
N ALA A 351 5.07 -22.21 -4.08
CA ALA A 351 6.52 -22.34 -3.92
C ALA A 351 6.89 -22.73 -2.47
N SER A 352 6.22 -22.11 -1.48
CA SER A 352 6.35 -22.46 -0.06
C SER A 352 5.91 -23.89 0.21
N LYS A 353 4.79 -24.33 -0.37
CA LYS A 353 4.28 -25.71 -0.24
C LYS A 353 5.24 -26.74 -0.81
N ASN A 354 5.80 -26.46 -1.98
CA ASN A 354 6.75 -27.34 -2.66
C ASN A 354 8.17 -27.27 -2.07
N ARG A 355 8.41 -26.36 -1.11
CA ARG A 355 9.75 -26.04 -0.56
C ARG A 355 10.78 -25.75 -1.65
N SER A 356 10.36 -25.06 -2.70
CA SER A 356 11.14 -24.84 -3.92
C SER A 356 11.60 -23.38 -3.99
N LEU A 357 12.91 -23.16 -3.80
CA LEU A 357 13.50 -21.82 -3.88
C LEU A 357 13.44 -21.27 -5.32
N ALA A 358 13.62 -22.12 -6.32
CA ALA A 358 13.59 -21.73 -7.73
C ALA A 358 12.22 -21.18 -8.15
N ASP A 359 11.13 -21.82 -7.70
CA ASP A 359 9.77 -21.34 -7.97
C ASP A 359 9.49 -20.02 -7.26
N PHE A 360 10.07 -19.82 -6.07
CA PHE A 360 9.94 -18.59 -5.31
C PHE A 360 10.67 -17.42 -5.98
N GLU A 361 11.91 -17.62 -6.45
CA GLU A 361 12.67 -16.61 -7.19
C GLU A 361 12.02 -16.26 -8.53
N LYS A 362 11.45 -17.25 -9.21
CA LYS A 362 10.64 -17.03 -10.41
C LYS A 362 9.42 -16.16 -10.11
N ALA A 363 8.64 -16.50 -9.07
CA ALA A 363 7.49 -15.71 -8.65
C ALA A 363 7.87 -14.26 -8.26
N LEU A 364 9.01 -14.06 -7.59
CA LEU A 364 9.52 -12.73 -7.25
C LEU A 364 9.90 -11.89 -8.48
N THR A 365 10.33 -12.54 -9.56
CA THR A 365 10.73 -11.88 -10.81
C THR A 365 9.50 -11.52 -11.64
N ASP A 366 8.55 -12.46 -11.76
CA ASP A 366 7.33 -12.30 -12.57
C ASP A 366 6.34 -11.27 -11.97
N TYR A 367 6.28 -11.19 -10.64
CA TYR A 367 5.34 -10.33 -9.89
C TYR A 367 6.07 -9.23 -9.09
N LYS A 368 7.10 -8.63 -9.69
CA LYS A 368 7.94 -7.63 -9.02
C LYS A 368 7.15 -6.42 -8.50
N VAL A 369 6.18 -5.93 -9.27
CA VAL A 369 5.36 -4.75 -8.94
C VAL A 369 4.49 -5.05 -7.72
N GLU A 370 3.82 -6.20 -7.71
CA GLU A 370 2.85 -6.56 -6.68
C GLU A 370 3.49 -6.92 -5.33
N LEU A 371 4.73 -7.42 -5.36
CA LEU A 371 5.48 -7.94 -4.22
C LEU A 371 6.53 -6.96 -3.65
N ARG A 372 7.26 -6.21 -4.50
CA ARG A 372 8.31 -5.29 -4.04
C ARG A 372 7.80 -3.88 -3.75
N ASP A 373 6.80 -3.40 -4.48
CA ASP A 373 6.31 -2.02 -4.29
C ASP A 373 5.53 -1.88 -2.96
N ASP A 374 5.05 -2.98 -2.40
CA ASP A 374 4.42 -3.03 -1.09
C ASP A 374 5.47 -3.19 0.02
N PRO A 375 5.75 -2.15 0.83
CA PRO A 375 6.84 -2.17 1.80
C PRO A 375 6.66 -3.24 2.88
N ILE A 376 5.40 -3.54 3.23
CA ILE A 376 5.05 -4.52 4.27
C ILE A 376 5.37 -5.92 3.77
N ILE A 377 4.90 -6.26 2.56
CA ILE A 377 5.17 -7.57 1.95
C ILE A 377 6.68 -7.76 1.75
N ASN A 378 7.37 -6.76 1.20
CA ASN A 378 8.81 -6.85 0.93
C ASN A 378 9.64 -7.16 2.20
N THR A 379 9.30 -6.53 3.32
CA THR A 379 9.96 -6.78 4.61
C THR A 379 9.80 -8.23 5.08
N HIS A 380 8.63 -8.82 4.82
CA HIS A 380 8.33 -10.19 5.21
C HIS A 380 8.80 -11.23 4.19
N LEU A 381 8.90 -10.88 2.91
CA LEU A 381 9.46 -11.74 1.86
C LEU A 381 10.93 -12.07 2.10
N ALA A 382 11.72 -11.13 2.63
CA ALA A 382 13.11 -11.41 3.01
C ALA A 382 13.19 -12.50 4.09
N LYS A 383 12.33 -12.41 5.11
CA LYS A 383 12.24 -13.44 6.17
C LYS A 383 11.71 -14.77 5.63
N LEU A 384 10.78 -14.72 4.69
CA LEU A 384 10.24 -15.92 4.04
C LEU A 384 11.31 -16.60 3.18
N TYR A 385 12.14 -15.83 2.47
CA TYR A 385 13.27 -16.36 1.70
C TYR A 385 14.25 -17.11 2.60
N ASP A 386 14.63 -16.52 3.73
CA ASP A 386 15.50 -17.17 4.72
C ASP A 386 14.90 -18.49 5.23
N ASN A 387 13.61 -18.49 5.58
CA ASN A 387 12.92 -19.69 6.05
C ASN A 387 12.81 -20.76 4.94
N LEU A 388 12.48 -20.37 3.71
CA LEU A 388 12.36 -21.29 2.59
C LEU A 388 13.72 -21.90 2.20
N LEU A 389 14.79 -21.09 2.25
CA LEU A 389 16.15 -21.56 2.04
C LEU A 389 16.52 -22.60 3.09
N GLU A 390 16.23 -22.34 4.37
CA GLU A 390 16.48 -23.28 5.46
C GLU A 390 15.68 -24.58 5.29
N GLN A 391 14.39 -24.50 4.95
CA GLN A 391 13.56 -25.68 4.70
C GLN A 391 14.05 -26.50 3.51
N ASN A 392 14.51 -25.83 2.45
CA ASN A 392 15.06 -26.50 1.28
C ASN A 392 16.41 -27.17 1.61
N LEU A 393 17.28 -26.49 2.37
CA LEU A 393 18.54 -27.08 2.84
C LEU A 393 18.28 -28.32 3.70
N ILE A 394 17.36 -28.26 4.67
CA ILE A 394 16.99 -29.43 5.49
C ILE A 394 16.51 -30.58 4.60
N ARG A 395 15.64 -30.31 3.61
CA ARG A 395 15.15 -31.34 2.68
C ARG A 395 16.26 -32.00 1.86
N VAL A 396 17.26 -31.22 1.42
CA VAL A 396 18.39 -31.73 0.63
C VAL A 396 19.35 -32.54 1.50
N ILE A 397 19.49 -32.16 2.78
CA ILE A 397 20.48 -32.72 3.71
C ILE A 397 19.94 -33.96 4.44
N GLU A 398 18.63 -34.03 4.74
CA GLU A 398 17.97 -35.11 5.51
C GLU A 398 18.33 -36.54 5.07
N PRO A 399 18.48 -36.88 3.76
CA PRO A 399 18.79 -38.25 3.35
C PRO A 399 20.26 -38.67 3.56
N PHE A 400 21.16 -37.75 3.90
CA PHE A 400 22.61 -37.98 3.84
C PHE A 400 23.29 -37.70 5.17
N SER A 401 24.24 -38.54 5.58
CA SER A 401 25.08 -38.27 6.77
C SER A 401 26.28 -37.37 6.46
N ARG A 402 26.67 -37.28 5.18
CA ARG A 402 27.82 -36.51 4.70
C ARG A 402 27.49 -35.91 3.34
N VAL A 403 27.54 -34.60 3.22
CA VAL A 403 27.18 -33.86 1.98
C VAL A 403 28.28 -32.85 1.65
N GLN A 404 28.64 -32.74 0.37
CA GLN A 404 29.51 -31.66 -0.11
C GLN A 404 28.69 -30.36 -0.22
N ALA A 405 29.15 -29.28 0.40
CA ALA A 405 28.36 -28.07 0.55
C ALA A 405 29.09 -26.82 0.00
N GLU A 406 28.49 -26.15 -0.99
CA GLU A 406 28.96 -24.85 -1.48
C GLU A 406 28.40 -23.66 -0.65
N VAL A 407 27.33 -23.87 0.13
CA VAL A 407 26.61 -22.81 0.86
C VAL A 407 27.02 -22.75 2.34
N GLU A 408 28.31 -22.54 2.60
CA GLU A 408 28.89 -22.64 3.94
C GLU A 408 28.31 -21.64 4.96
N ARG A 409 28.15 -20.38 4.56
CA ARG A 409 27.76 -19.30 5.48
C ARG A 409 26.37 -19.52 6.08
N LYS A 410 25.39 -19.94 5.29
CA LYS A 410 24.02 -20.19 5.78
C LYS A 410 23.97 -21.46 6.63
N LEU A 411 24.69 -22.52 6.24
CA LEU A 411 24.78 -23.75 7.04
C LEU A 411 25.44 -23.49 8.40
N SER A 412 26.51 -22.70 8.45
CA SER A 412 27.13 -22.31 9.73
C SER A 412 26.17 -21.57 10.64
N GLN A 413 25.31 -20.70 10.08
CA GLN A 413 24.30 -19.99 10.85
C GLN A 413 23.23 -20.94 11.39
N MET A 414 22.78 -21.91 10.58
CA MET A 414 21.79 -22.90 11.00
C MET A 414 22.31 -23.84 12.10
N ILE A 415 23.59 -24.20 12.06
CA ILE A 415 24.26 -25.00 13.11
C ILE A 415 24.33 -24.20 14.41
N LEU A 416 24.72 -22.92 14.34
CA LEU A 416 24.76 -22.02 15.50
C LEU A 416 23.37 -21.80 16.11
N ASP A 417 22.34 -21.68 15.27
CA ASP A 417 20.94 -21.56 15.67
C ASP A 417 20.34 -22.89 16.20
N LYS A 418 21.12 -23.98 16.21
CA LYS A 418 20.71 -25.34 16.63
C LYS A 418 19.49 -25.87 15.86
N LYS A 419 19.36 -25.54 14.57
CA LYS A 419 18.26 -26.05 13.73
C LYS A 419 18.45 -27.50 13.32
N PHE A 420 19.69 -27.93 13.19
CA PHE A 420 20.09 -29.33 13.02
C PHE A 420 21.47 -29.54 13.63
N HIS A 421 21.80 -30.80 13.94
CA HIS A 421 23.09 -31.16 14.52
C HIS A 421 24.07 -31.54 13.42
N GLY A 422 25.13 -30.76 13.28
CA GLY A 422 26.17 -31.05 12.31
C GLY A 422 27.43 -30.24 12.55
N ILE A 423 28.53 -30.67 11.93
CA ILE A 423 29.80 -29.94 11.89
C ILE A 423 30.19 -29.71 10.43
N LEU A 424 30.75 -28.53 10.15
CA LEU A 424 31.21 -28.16 8.83
C LEU A 424 32.74 -28.29 8.79
N ASP A 425 33.23 -29.20 7.95
CA ASP A 425 34.66 -29.36 7.69
C ASP A 425 35.06 -28.47 6.50
N GLN A 426 35.70 -27.34 6.83
CA GLN A 426 36.16 -26.34 5.85
C GLN A 426 37.33 -26.83 5.00
N GLY A 427 38.07 -27.85 5.44
CA GLY A 427 39.21 -28.39 4.69
C GLY A 427 38.78 -29.19 3.46
N GLU A 428 37.74 -30.01 3.63
CA GLU A 428 37.21 -30.87 2.56
C GLU A 428 35.91 -30.32 1.93
N GLY A 429 35.34 -29.22 2.46
CA GLY A 429 34.09 -28.61 1.96
C GLY A 429 32.86 -29.49 2.22
N VAL A 430 32.86 -30.17 3.37
CA VAL A 430 31.90 -31.23 3.69
C VAL A 430 31.12 -30.90 4.95
N LEU A 431 29.81 -31.06 4.89
CA LEU A 431 28.92 -31.07 6.04
C LEU A 431 28.75 -32.51 6.55
N ILE A 432 29.04 -32.73 7.82
CA ILE A 432 28.76 -33.99 8.52
C ILE A 432 27.57 -33.75 9.45
N ILE A 433 26.50 -34.52 9.25
CA ILE A 433 25.29 -34.46 10.07
C ILE A 433 25.36 -35.55 11.13
N PHE A 434 25.05 -35.18 12.36
CA PHE A 434 24.95 -36.09 13.49
C PHE A 434 23.49 -36.28 13.87
N ASP A 435 23.18 -37.46 14.37
CA ASP A 435 21.91 -37.68 15.07
C ASP A 435 21.89 -36.86 16.36
N GLU A 436 20.69 -36.48 16.81
CA GLU A 436 20.52 -35.81 18.10
C GLU A 436 21.18 -36.66 19.22
N PRO A 437 22.18 -36.12 19.94
CA PRO A 437 22.80 -36.86 21.01
C PRO A 437 21.75 -37.13 22.09
N PRO A 438 21.54 -38.40 22.50
CA PRO A 438 20.54 -38.72 23.51
C PRO A 438 20.91 -38.03 24.81
N VAL A 439 20.02 -37.16 25.30
CA VAL A 439 20.20 -36.50 26.59
C VAL A 439 20.02 -37.57 27.67
N ASP A 440 21.09 -37.87 28.41
CA ASP A 440 21.02 -38.86 29.48
C ASP A 440 20.19 -38.31 30.64
N LYS A 441 19.04 -38.94 30.90
CA LYS A 441 18.13 -38.62 32.01
C LYS A 441 18.83 -38.67 33.36
N THR A 442 19.94 -39.39 33.45
CA THR A 442 20.78 -39.47 34.65
C THR A 442 21.38 -38.12 35.02
N TYR A 443 21.75 -37.27 34.04
CA TYR A 443 22.27 -35.92 34.33
C TYR A 443 21.20 -34.99 34.88
N GLU A 444 19.97 -35.08 34.36
CA GLU A 444 18.84 -34.28 34.87
C GLU A 444 18.50 -34.69 36.31
N ALA A 445 18.41 -36.00 36.58
CA ALA A 445 18.21 -36.52 37.92
C ALA A 445 19.36 -36.16 38.90
N ALA A 446 20.61 -36.15 38.42
CA ALA A 446 21.76 -35.71 39.21
C ALA A 446 21.66 -34.22 39.58
N LEU A 447 21.24 -33.35 38.65
CA LEU A 447 21.04 -31.93 38.93
C LEU A 447 19.88 -31.69 39.91
N GLU A 448 18.77 -32.41 39.75
CA GLU A 448 17.65 -32.35 40.70
C GLU A 448 18.05 -32.80 42.11
N THR A 449 18.82 -33.88 42.21
CA THR A 449 19.31 -34.36 43.51
C THR A 449 20.26 -33.37 44.18
N ILE A 450 21.16 -32.72 43.42
CA ILE A 450 22.00 -31.62 43.93
C ILE A 450 21.15 -30.46 44.45
N GLN A 451 20.12 -30.04 43.71
CA GLN A 451 19.20 -28.98 44.16
C GLN A 451 18.42 -29.38 45.42
N ASN A 452 17.95 -30.64 45.49
CA ASN A 452 17.25 -31.15 46.66
C ASN A 452 18.15 -31.23 47.89
N MET A 453 19.43 -31.60 47.71
CA MET A 453 20.41 -31.55 48.79
C MET A 453 20.63 -30.12 49.31
N SER A 454 20.70 -29.12 48.43
CA SER A 454 20.78 -27.71 48.85
C SER A 454 19.58 -27.29 49.70
N LYS A 455 18.36 -27.64 49.26
CA LYS A 455 17.12 -27.34 50.02
C LYS A 455 17.09 -28.01 51.40
N VAL A 456 17.67 -29.22 51.52
CA VAL A 456 17.80 -29.92 52.80
C VAL A 456 18.77 -29.19 53.72
N VAL A 457 19.91 -28.72 53.21
CA VAL A 457 20.89 -27.93 53.99
C VAL A 457 20.24 -26.63 54.51
N ASP A 458 19.50 -25.90 53.67
CA ASP A 458 18.78 -24.69 54.09
C ASP A 458 17.71 -24.99 55.15
N SER A 459 16.99 -26.11 55.00
CA SER A 459 16.00 -26.56 55.97
C SER A 459 16.64 -26.92 57.31
N LEU A 460 17.84 -27.52 57.30
CA LEU A 460 18.60 -27.84 58.51
C LEU A 460 19.06 -26.56 59.23
N TYR A 461 19.58 -25.56 58.51
CA TYR A 461 19.92 -24.26 59.09
C TYR A 461 18.71 -23.59 59.76
N ASN A 462 17.56 -23.58 59.10
CA ASN A 462 16.32 -23.03 59.66
C ASN A 462 15.83 -23.79 60.91
N LYS A 463 15.99 -25.11 60.94
CA LYS A 463 15.64 -25.93 62.11
C LYS A 463 16.62 -25.71 63.27
N ALA A 464 17.91 -25.62 63.00
CA ALA A 464 18.93 -25.34 64.01
C ALA A 464 18.71 -23.95 64.65
N LYS A 465 18.38 -22.94 63.84
CA LYS A 465 18.06 -21.58 64.31
C LYS A 465 16.77 -21.48 65.15
N LYS A 466 15.90 -22.49 65.10
CA LYS A 466 14.69 -22.56 65.96
C LYS A 466 14.95 -23.23 67.32
N LEU A 467 16.06 -23.94 67.45
CA LEU A 467 16.47 -24.66 68.67
C LEU A 467 17.45 -23.85 69.54
N THR A 468 17.97 -22.75 69.01
CA THR A 468 18.74 -21.71 69.70
C THR A 468 17.89 -20.46 69.80
#